data_AF-A0A532ATI1-F1
#
_entry.id   AF-A0A532ATI1-F1
#
_cell.length_a   1.000
_cell.length_b   1.000
_cell.length_c   1.000
_cell.angle_alpha   90.00
_cell.angle_beta   90.00
_cell.angle_gamma   90.00
#
_symmetry.space_group_name_H-M   'P 1'
#
loop_
_entity.id
_entity.type
_entity.pdbx_description
1 polymer ?
#
loop_
_entity_poly.entity_id
_entity_poly.type
_entity_poly.pdbx_seq_one_letter_code
_entity_poly.pdbx_strand_id
1 'polypeptide(L)' 'MKRKPGEPIYLKRHMLGLALALLASFLLPLLYHRYIQQLSFSTRFIAGLFIAAAGAIALYYTYRASAQNEP' A
#
# COMPACT_ATOMS: atom_id res chain seq x y z
N MET A 1 25.56 -16.89 -2.70
CA MET A 1 25.15 -16.17 -3.94
C MET A 1 25.54 -14.70 -3.78
N LYS A 2 26.48 -14.22 -4.61
CA LYS A 2 26.99 -12.84 -4.58
C LYS A 2 25.95 -11.95 -5.27
N ARG A 3 25.40 -10.95 -4.56
CA ARG A 3 24.36 -10.06 -5.09
C ARG A 3 24.92 -9.10 -6.15
N LYS A 4 24.11 -8.76 -7.15
CA LYS A 4 24.48 -7.71 -8.12
C LYS A 4 24.34 -6.32 -7.47
N PRO A 5 25.29 -5.39 -7.68
CA PRO A 5 25.13 -4.02 -7.23
C PRO A 5 23.88 -3.40 -7.87
N GLY A 6 23.01 -2.77 -7.06
CA GLY A 6 21.77 -2.13 -7.54
C GLY A 6 20.54 -3.04 -7.64
N GLU A 7 20.62 -4.31 -7.23
CA GLU A 7 19.43 -5.16 -7.08
C GLU A 7 18.71 -4.74 -5.79
N PRO A 8 17.48 -4.16 -5.86
CA PRO A 8 16.83 -3.66 -4.67
C PRO A 8 16.50 -4.87 -3.79
N ILE A 9 17.16 -4.94 -2.65
CA ILE A 9 17.13 -6.08 -1.72
C ILE A 9 15.69 -6.42 -1.28
N TYR A 10 14.77 -5.46 -1.43
CA TYR A 10 13.39 -5.53 -0.95
C TYR A 10 12.33 -5.27 -2.03
N LEU A 11 12.69 -5.26 -3.32
CA LEU A 11 11.75 -4.94 -4.41
C LEU A 11 10.47 -5.80 -4.34
N LYS A 12 10.62 -7.11 -4.10
CA LYS A 12 9.48 -8.03 -3.98
C LYS A 12 8.54 -7.67 -2.84
N ARG A 13 9.08 -7.34 -1.66
CA ARG A 13 8.26 -6.99 -0.48
C ARG A 13 7.61 -5.63 -0.64
N HIS A 14 8.33 -4.67 -1.22
CA HIS A 14 7.81 -3.36 -1.54
C HIS A 14 6.65 -3.45 -2.54
N MET A 15 6.83 -4.19 -3.63
CA MET A 15 5.78 -4.43 -4.62
C MET A 15 4.58 -5.17 -4.03
N LEU A 16 4.79 -6.12 -3.13
CA LEU A 16 3.71 -6.81 -2.42
C LEU A 16 2.91 -5.83 -1.54
N GLY A 17 3.62 -5.00 -0.76
CA GLY A 17 2.98 -3.98 0.08
C GLY A 17 2.24 -2.93 -0.73
N LEU A 18 2.78 -2.52 -1.87
CA LEU A 18 2.12 -1.63 -2.83
C LEU A 18 0.86 -2.26 -3.40
N ALA A 19 0.93 -3.52 -3.86
CA ALA A 19 -0.23 -4.25 -4.36
C ALA A 19 -1.32 -4.36 -3.27
N LEU A 20 -0.92 -4.64 -2.03
CA LEU A 20 -1.84 -4.73 -0.90
C LEU A 20 -2.53 -3.39 -0.60
N ALA A 21 -1.75 -2.30 -0.60
CA ALA A 21 -2.28 -0.95 -0.39
C ALA A 21 -3.30 -0.57 -1.48
N LEU A 22 -2.97 -0.82 -2.75
CA LEU A 22 -3.88 -0.58 -3.87
C LEU A 22 -5.16 -1.40 -3.74
N LEU A 23 -5.03 -2.71 -3.52
CA LEU A 23 -6.18 -3.59 -3.37
C LEU A 23 -7.06 -3.18 -2.19
N ALA A 24 -6.46 -2.84 -1.04
CA ALA A 24 -7.18 -2.40 0.15
C ALA A 24 -7.99 -1.11 -0.09
N SER A 25 -7.45 -0.15 -0.83
CA SER A 25 -8.14 1.11 -1.16
C SER A 25 -9.45 0.92 -1.91
N PHE A 26 -9.59 -0.16 -2.68
CA PHE A 26 -10.83 -0.48 -3.41
C PHE A 26 -11.66 -1.55 -2.69
N LEU A 27 -11.04 -2.63 -2.24
CA LEU A 27 -11.75 -3.77 -1.66
C LEU A 27 -12.38 -3.42 -0.31
N LEU A 28 -11.70 -2.71 0.58
CA LEU A 28 -12.26 -2.43 1.91
C LEU A 28 -13.55 -1.60 1.84
N PRO A 29 -13.61 -0.47 1.10
CA PRO A 29 -14.87 0.28 0.96
C PRO A 29 -15.97 -0.51 0.24
N LEU A 30 -15.62 -1.35 -0.74
CA LEU A 30 -16.58 -2.17 -1.47
C LEU A 30 -17.16 -3.31 -0.62
N LEU A 31 -16.32 -4.01 0.14
CA LEU A 31 -16.74 -5.06 1.06
C LEU A 31 -17.63 -4.47 2.16
N TYR A 32 -17.26 -3.32 2.72
CA TYR A 32 -18.12 -2.63 3.70
C TYR A 32 -19.48 -2.27 3.10
N HIS A 33 -19.48 -1.70 1.88
CA HIS A 33 -20.71 -1.36 1.17
C HIS A 33 -21.61 -2.58 0.93
N ARG A 34 -21.02 -3.74 0.60
CA ARG A 34 -21.74 -4.97 0.27
C ARG A 34 -22.29 -5.70 1.49
N TYR A 35 -21.56 -5.73 2.60
CA TYR A 35 -21.85 -6.62 3.72
C TYR A 35 -22.33 -5.92 5.00
N ILE A 36 -22.05 -4.63 5.16
CA ILE A 36 -22.38 -3.90 6.40
C ILE A 36 -23.48 -2.86 6.13
N GLN A 37 -23.20 -1.89 5.26
CA GLN A 37 -24.16 -0.83 4.95
C GLN A 37 -23.86 -0.19 3.60
N GLN A 38 -24.91 0.17 2.86
CA GLN A 38 -24.78 0.91 1.61
C GLN A 38 -24.16 2.29 1.83
N LEU A 39 -22.88 2.41 1.47
CA LEU A 39 -22.17 3.67 1.38
C LEU A 39 -22.47 4.43 0.08
N SER A 40 -22.56 5.75 0.17
CA SER A 40 -22.60 6.63 -1.01
C SER A 40 -21.31 6.51 -1.85
N PHE A 41 -21.34 6.97 -3.09
CA PHE A 41 -20.12 7.04 -3.92
C PHE A 41 -19.04 7.91 -3.25
N SER A 42 -19.40 9.12 -2.81
CA SER A 42 -18.47 10.07 -2.18
C SER A 42 -17.79 9.47 -0.94
N THR A 43 -18.54 8.77 -0.09
CA THR A 43 -17.98 8.11 1.10
C THR A 43 -16.98 7.02 0.73
N ARG A 44 -17.28 6.19 -0.28
CA ARG A 44 -16.36 5.15 -0.76
C ARG A 44 -15.09 5.74 -1.35
N PHE A 45 -15.24 6.81 -2.14
CA PHE A 45 -14.11 7.51 -2.75
C PHE A 45 -13.17 8.11 -1.68
N ILE A 46 -13.73 8.84 -0.71
CA ILE A 46 -12.96 9.45 0.38
C ILE A 46 -12.28 8.38 1.24
N ALA A 47 -12.98 7.30 1.58
CA ALA A 47 -12.40 6.19 2.34
C ALA A 47 -11.24 5.53 1.59
N GLY A 48 -11.39 5.28 0.28
CA GLY A 48 -10.32 4.74 -0.56
C GLY A 48 -9.09 5.65 -0.60
N LEU A 49 -9.31 6.97 -0.67
CA LEU A 49 -8.24 7.98 -0.64
C LEU A 49 -7.46 7.93 0.69
N PHE A 50 -8.17 7.85 1.82
CA PHE A 50 -7.53 7.73 3.14
C PHE A 50 -6.75 6.43 3.28
N ILE A 51 -7.29 5.31 2.81
CA ILE A 51 -6.59 4.02 2.82
C ILE A 51 -5.33 4.08 1.96
N ALA A 52 -5.42 4.70 0.77
CA ALA A 52 -4.27 4.84 -0.12
C ALA A 52 -3.17 5.70 0.52
N ALA A 53 -3.55 6.84 1.11
CA ALA A 53 -2.62 7.74 1.79
C ALA A 53 -1.94 7.04 2.99
N ALA A 54 -2.73 6.36 3.84
CA ALA A 54 -2.20 5.60 4.97
C ALA A 54 -1.25 4.47 4.51
N GLY A 55 -1.62 3.74 3.45
CA GLY A 55 -0.77 2.71 2.85
C GLY A 55 0.54 3.27 2.32
N ALA A 56 0.50 4.39 1.59
CA ALA A 56 1.69 5.07 1.08
C ALA A 56 2.61 5.55 2.21
N ILE A 57 2.04 6.14 3.28
CA ILE A 57 2.80 6.57 4.47
C ILE A 57 3.45 5.37 5.16
N ALA A 58 2.70 4.29 5.36
CA ALA A 58 3.22 3.07 5.96
C ALA A 58 4.39 2.52 5.13
N LEU A 59 4.22 2.37 3.80
CA LEU A 59 5.28 1.94 2.91
C LEU A 59 6.50 2.86 2.99
N TYR A 60 6.29 4.19 2.96
CA TYR A 60 7.38 5.15 3.08
C TYR A 60 8.21 4.91 4.34
N TYR A 61 7.60 4.86 5.53
CA TYR A 61 8.36 4.65 6.76
C TYR A 61 9.00 3.26 6.86
N THR A 62 8.32 2.23 6.34
CA THR A 62 8.83 0.85 6.38
C THR A 62 10.06 0.67 5.50
N TYR A 63 10.15 1.39 4.39
CA TYR A 63 11.25 1.27 3.42
C TYR A 63 12.24 2.46 3.45
N ARG A 64 11.96 3.55 4.19
CA ARG A 64 12.83 4.74 4.30
C ARG A 64 14.23 4.40 4.82
N ALA A 65 14.31 3.61 5.89
CA ALA A 65 15.59 3.19 6.46
C ALA A 65 16.39 2.30 5.47
N SER A 66 15.71 1.65 4.52
CA SER A 66 16.38 0.83 3.51
C SER A 66 16.96 1.67 2.37
N ALA A 67 16.30 2.76 1.97
CA ALA A 67 16.81 3.68 0.94
C ALA A 67 18.01 4.50 1.42
N GLN A 68 18.13 4.72 2.73
CA GLN A 68 19.26 5.47 3.33
C GLN A 68 20.48 4.60 3.63
N ASN A 69 20.34 3.28 3.62
CA ASN A 69 21.41 2.31 3.94
C ASN A 69 21.95 1.60 2.68
N GLU A 70 21.66 2.10 1.47
CA GLU A 70 22.39 1.68 0.27
C GLU A 70 23.74 2.45 0.24
N PRO A 71 24.89 1.74 0.30
CA PRO A 71 26.22 2.35 0.18
C PRO A 71 26.56 2.76 -1.25
#